data_AF-A0A3Q9EL64-F1
#
_entry.id   AF-A0A3Q9EL64-F1
#
_cell.length_a   1.000
_cell.length_b   1.000
_cell.length_c   1.000
_cell.angle_alpha   90.00
_cell.angle_beta   90.00
_cell.angle_gamma   90.00
#
_symmetry.space_group_name_H-M   'P 1'
#
loop_
_entity.id
_entity.type
_entity.pdbx_description
1 polymer ?
#
loop_
_entity_poly.entity_id
_entity_poly.type
_entity_poly.pdbx_seq_one_letter_code
_entity_poly.pdbx_strand_id
1 'polypeptide(L)'
;MDEQRAEIVAHGREALADIRRASDEAAAAIVRVVEQRTGVSLVAGPPSVMDASRAQLADADRRAQHAVAAMDIVLRRWSWGDAQTLGELMPSLPQDVREAVADHLVQAGLS
;
A
#
# COMPACT_ATOMS: atom_id res chain seq x y z
N MET A 1 -22.13 -29.08 -30.97
CA MET A 1 -22.36 -28.12 -29.87
C MET A 1 -21.11 -27.90 -29.02
N ASP A 2 -20.25 -28.90 -28.82
CA ASP A 2 -19.04 -28.74 -27.99
C ASP A 2 -17.94 -27.86 -28.62
N GLU A 3 -17.82 -27.87 -29.96
CA GLU A 3 -16.78 -27.13 -30.68
C GLU A 3 -16.99 -25.60 -30.64
N GLN A 4 -18.23 -25.14 -30.88
CA GLN A 4 -18.61 -23.73 -30.71
C GLN A 4 -18.46 -23.24 -29.27
N ARG A 5 -18.71 -24.11 -28.29
CA ARG A 5 -18.54 -23.76 -26.87
C ARG A 5 -17.06 -23.63 -26.51
N ALA A 6 -16.21 -24.45 -27.10
CA ALA A 6 -14.75 -24.37 -26.94
C ALA A 6 -14.17 -23.10 -27.58
N GLU A 7 -14.64 -22.71 -28.76
CA GLU A 7 -14.24 -21.44 -29.41
C GLU A 7 -14.62 -20.21 -28.59
N ILE A 8 -15.86 -20.16 -28.07
CA ILE A 8 -16.31 -19.05 -27.22
C ILE A 8 -15.45 -18.94 -25.94
N VAL A 9 -15.08 -20.07 -25.34
CA VAL A 9 -14.19 -20.09 -24.16
C VAL A 9 -12.77 -19.65 -24.51
N ALA A 10 -12.25 -20.03 -25.68
CA ALA A 10 -10.93 -19.61 -26.13
C ALA A 10 -10.87 -18.08 -26.36
N HIS A 11 -11.83 -17.53 -27.10
CA HIS A 11 -11.94 -16.08 -27.30
C HIS A 11 -12.18 -15.31 -26.00
N GLY A 12 -12.97 -15.88 -25.08
CA GLY A 12 -13.18 -15.29 -23.76
C GLY A 12 -11.88 -15.21 -22.94
N ARG A 13 -11.02 -16.24 -23.01
CA ARG A 13 -9.71 -16.23 -22.34
C ARG A 13 -8.75 -15.22 -22.96
N GLU A 14 -8.76 -15.10 -24.28
CA GLU A 14 -7.92 -14.16 -25.02
C GLU A 14 -8.32 -12.71 -24.70
N ALA A 15 -9.61 -12.41 -24.71
CA ALA A 15 -10.13 -11.09 -24.34
C ALA A 15 -9.82 -10.74 -22.86
N LEU A 16 -9.93 -11.70 -21.94
CA LEU A 16 -9.55 -11.50 -20.55
C LEU A 16 -8.04 -11.25 -20.38
N ALA A 17 -7.20 -11.94 -21.15
CA ALA A 17 -5.76 -11.73 -21.13
C ALA A 17 -5.40 -10.32 -21.66
N ASP A 18 -6.10 -9.85 -22.68
CA ASP A 18 -5.90 -8.51 -23.23
C ASP A 18 -6.35 -7.41 -22.26
N ILE A 19 -7.51 -7.58 -21.60
CA ILE A 19 -7.98 -6.66 -20.56
C ILE A 19 -6.97 -6.59 -19.41
N ARG A 20 -6.44 -7.74 -18.99
CA ARG A 20 -5.44 -7.81 -17.92
C ARG A 20 -4.17 -7.06 -18.30
N ARG A 21 -3.66 -7.28 -19.52
CA ARG A 21 -2.47 -6.58 -20.04
C ARG A 21 -2.67 -5.07 -20.08
N ALA A 22 -3.81 -4.61 -20.60
CA ALA A 22 -4.14 -3.18 -20.65
C ALA A 22 -4.27 -2.57 -19.24
N SER A 23 -4.81 -3.32 -18.29
CA SER A 23 -4.93 -2.89 -16.89
C SER A 23 -3.57 -2.77 -16.21
N ASP A 24 -2.68 -3.74 -16.43
CA ASP A 24 -1.31 -3.73 -15.89
C ASP A 24 -0.49 -2.56 -16.47
N GLU A 25 -0.63 -2.28 -17.76
CA GLU A 25 0.01 -1.13 -18.42
C GLU A 25 -0.51 0.21 -17.88
N ALA A 26 -1.83 0.33 -17.67
CA ALA A 26 -2.43 1.53 -17.09
C ALA A 26 -1.98 1.75 -15.64
N ALA A 27 -1.94 0.69 -14.83
CA ALA A 27 -1.43 0.74 -13.46
C ALA A 27 0.05 1.18 -13.44
N ALA A 28 0.89 0.62 -14.30
CA ALA A 28 2.29 0.99 -14.42
C ALA A 28 2.49 2.44 -14.90
N ALA A 29 1.57 2.98 -15.72
CA ALA A 29 1.60 4.37 -16.14
C ALA A 29 1.21 5.32 -14.99
N ILE A 30 0.16 4.99 -14.23
CA ILE A 30 -0.27 5.76 -13.04
C ILE A 30 0.84 5.78 -12.00
N VAL A 31 1.44 4.63 -11.71
CA VAL A 31 2.57 4.50 -10.78
C VAL A 31 3.70 5.44 -11.18
N ARG A 32 4.17 5.39 -12.44
CA ARG A 32 5.22 6.28 -12.93
C ARG A 32 4.90 7.76 -12.78
N VAL A 33 3.65 8.16 -13.03
CA VAL A 33 3.23 9.56 -12.86
C VAL A 33 3.26 9.99 -11.39
N VAL A 34 2.83 9.12 -10.48
CA VAL A 34 2.88 9.40 -9.04
C VAL A 34 4.33 9.49 -8.56
N GLU A 35 5.19 8.56 -8.97
CA GLU A 35 6.62 8.56 -8.62
C GLU A 35 7.33 9.83 -9.12
N GLN A 36 7.06 10.24 -10.36
CA GLN A 36 7.64 11.46 -10.94
C GLN A 36 7.18 12.74 -10.24
N ARG A 37 5.91 12.79 -9.79
CA ARG A 37 5.34 14.01 -9.16
C ARG A 37 5.66 14.14 -7.69
N THR A 38 5.85 13.02 -6.99
CA THR A 38 6.03 12.99 -5.54
C THR A 38 7.48 12.70 -5.12
N GLY A 39 8.30 12.15 -6.03
CA GLY A 39 9.64 11.66 -5.72
C GLY A 39 9.68 10.37 -4.90
N VAL A 40 8.51 9.80 -4.58
CA VAL A 40 8.36 8.55 -3.81
C VAL A 40 8.38 7.37 -4.77
N SER A 41 9.27 6.40 -4.56
CA SER A 41 9.32 5.14 -5.34
C SER A 41 8.24 4.17 -4.85
N LEU A 42 7.40 3.71 -5.78
CA LEU A 42 6.35 2.70 -5.59
C LEU A 42 6.76 1.33 -6.18
N VAL A 43 7.88 1.24 -6.92
CA VAL A 43 8.38 -0.01 -7.55
C VAL A 43 8.82 -1.10 -6.56
N ALA A 44 8.89 -0.83 -5.25
CA ALA A 44 8.93 -1.89 -4.26
C ALA A 44 7.48 -2.32 -3.91
N GLY A 45 6.77 -2.90 -4.89
CA GLY A 45 5.50 -3.55 -4.60
C GLY A 45 5.73 -4.59 -3.50
N PRO A 46 5.02 -4.55 -2.35
CA PRO A 46 5.09 -5.65 -1.40
C PRO A 46 4.72 -6.95 -2.13
N PRO A 47 5.31 -8.11 -1.76
CA PRO A 47 5.00 -9.38 -2.41
C PRO A 47 3.48 -9.55 -2.48
N SER A 48 2.98 -9.88 -3.67
CA SER A 48 1.58 -10.25 -3.90
C SER A 48 1.11 -11.16 -2.78
N VAL A 49 -0.02 -10.85 -2.13
CA VAL A 49 -0.55 -11.64 -1.01
C VAL A 49 -0.75 -13.11 -1.40
N MET A 50 -1.01 -13.36 -2.68
CA MET A 50 -1.18 -14.70 -3.26
C MET A 50 0.14 -15.48 -3.40
N ASP A 51 1.28 -14.78 -3.46
CA ASP A 51 2.63 -15.33 -3.67
C ASP A 51 3.53 -15.18 -2.43
N ALA A 52 3.03 -14.50 -1.40
CA ALA A 52 3.76 -14.23 -0.17
C ALA A 52 3.85 -15.49 0.71
N SER A 53 5.05 -15.81 1.16
CA SER A 53 5.24 -16.82 2.19
C SER A 53 4.55 -16.40 3.49
N ARG A 54 4.19 -17.37 4.33
CA ARG A 54 3.62 -17.12 5.66
C ARG A 54 4.48 -16.18 6.51
N ALA A 55 5.80 -16.25 6.39
CA ALA A 55 6.73 -15.36 7.07
C ALA A 55 6.59 -13.91 6.58
N GLN A 56 6.52 -13.71 5.26
CA GLN A 56 6.31 -12.38 4.67
C GLN A 56 4.95 -11.78 5.03
N LEU A 57 3.90 -12.61 5.11
CA LEU A 57 2.58 -12.17 5.59
C LEU A 57 2.61 -11.77 7.06
N ALA A 58 3.30 -12.52 7.92
CA ALA A 58 3.44 -12.20 9.34
C ALA A 58 4.25 -10.91 9.57
N ASP A 59 5.29 -10.68 8.77
CA ASP A 59 6.06 -9.43 8.86
C ASP A 59 5.30 -8.23 8.30
N ALA A 60 4.48 -8.43 7.26
CA ALA A 60 3.57 -7.39 6.76
C ALA A 60 2.49 -7.03 7.81
N ASP A 61 1.90 -8.03 8.46
CA ASP A 61 0.94 -7.84 9.56
C ASP A 61 1.58 -7.08 10.73
N ARG A 62 2.79 -7.45 11.16
CA ARG A 62 3.51 -6.73 12.23
C ARG A 62 3.76 -5.26 11.87
N ARG A 63 4.19 -4.98 10.64
CA ARG A 63 4.38 -3.58 10.19
C ARG A 63 3.08 -2.80 10.16
N ALA A 64 1.98 -3.42 9.70
CA ALA A 64 0.66 -2.80 9.69
C ALA A 64 0.19 -2.48 11.12
N GLN A 65 0.39 -3.38 12.08
CA GLN A 65 0.05 -3.17 13.49
C GLN A 65 0.79 -1.96 14.07
N HIS A 66 2.08 -1.81 13.77
CA HIS A 66 2.84 -0.64 14.23
C HIS A 66 2.39 0.66 13.57
N ALA A 67 2.06 0.66 12.27
CA ALA A 67 1.51 1.83 11.60
C ALA A 67 0.16 2.26 12.21
N VAL A 68 -0.72 1.29 12.50
CA VAL A 68 -2.01 1.55 13.17
C VAL A 68 -1.79 2.07 14.59
N ALA A 69 -0.85 1.49 15.35
CA ALA A 69 -0.53 1.97 16.69
C ALA A 69 -0.04 3.43 16.69
N ALA A 70 0.84 3.79 15.74
CA ALA A 70 1.29 5.17 15.55
C ALA A 70 0.11 6.12 15.28
N MET A 71 -0.83 5.73 14.40
CA MET A 71 -2.04 6.50 14.13
C MET A 71 -2.99 6.57 15.33
N ASP A 72 -3.15 5.49 16.09
CA ASP A 72 -4.07 5.44 17.24
C ASP A 72 -3.56 6.31 18.39
N ILE A 73 -2.24 6.35 18.64
CA ILE A 73 -1.61 7.27 19.59
C ILE A 73 -1.98 8.71 19.27
N VAL A 74 -1.88 9.07 17.98
CA VAL A 74 -2.23 10.40 17.50
C VAL A 74 -3.74 10.63 17.63
N LEU A 75 -4.57 9.81 17.00
CA LEU A 75 -6.01 10.03 16.86
C LEU A 75 -6.79 10.00 18.18
N ARG A 76 -6.39 9.18 19.17
CA ARG A 76 -7.13 9.08 20.44
C ARG A 76 -7.00 10.30 21.32
N ARG A 77 -5.91 11.06 21.19
CA ARG A 77 -5.55 12.11 22.14
C ARG A 77 -5.27 13.45 21.46
N TRP A 78 -5.01 13.45 20.16
CA TRP A 78 -4.79 14.63 19.32
C TRP A 78 -5.65 14.53 18.05
N SER A 79 -6.51 15.52 17.83
CA SER A 79 -7.12 15.68 16.50
C SER A 79 -6.07 16.23 15.54
N TRP A 80 -6.12 15.84 14.27
CA TRP A 80 -5.25 16.42 13.24
C TRP A 80 -5.41 17.95 13.12
N GLY A 81 -6.55 18.51 13.56
CA GLY A 81 -6.79 19.95 13.49
C GLY A 81 -6.73 20.41 12.03
N ASP A 82 -5.86 21.39 11.75
CA ASP A 82 -5.59 21.87 10.39
C ASP A 82 -4.44 21.12 9.67
N ALA A 83 -3.75 20.22 10.36
CA ALA A 83 -2.64 19.46 9.77
C ALA A 83 -3.17 18.47 8.72
N GLN A 84 -2.55 18.45 7.55
CA GLN A 84 -2.90 17.56 6.44
C GLN A 84 -2.05 16.29 6.43
N THR A 85 -0.96 16.26 7.18
CA THR A 85 -0.06 15.10 7.26
C THR A 85 0.41 14.85 8.69
N LEU A 86 0.78 13.61 8.99
CA LEU A 86 1.38 13.25 10.27
C LEU A 86 2.69 14.05 10.52
N GLY A 87 3.48 14.28 9.47
CA GLY A 87 4.72 15.05 9.55
C GLY A 87 4.50 16.51 9.99
N GLU A 88 3.40 17.14 9.57
CA GLU A 88 3.02 18.49 10.02
C GLU A 88 2.58 18.51 11.49
N LEU A 89 1.94 17.44 11.96
CA LEU A 89 1.49 17.33 13.34
C LEU A 89 2.65 17.06 14.31
N MET A 90 3.64 16.25 13.90
CA MET A 90 4.74 15.77 14.74
C MET A 90 5.40 16.87 15.59
N PRO A 91 5.83 18.04 15.06
CA PRO A 91 6.47 19.09 15.85
C PRO A 91 5.62 19.63 17.01
N SER A 92 4.30 19.58 16.89
CA SER A 92 3.35 20.09 17.90
C SER A 92 3.10 19.08 19.05
N LEU A 93 3.44 17.81 18.85
CA LEU A 93 3.24 16.76 19.84
C LEU A 93 4.27 16.87 20.97
N PRO A 94 3.91 16.49 22.22
CA PRO A 94 4.88 16.30 23.29
C PRO A 94 6.03 15.36 22.90
N GLN A 95 7.22 15.56 23.48
CA GLN A 95 8.42 14.84 23.07
C GLN A 95 8.30 13.32 23.26
N ASP A 96 7.79 12.89 24.40
CA ASP A 96 7.52 11.48 24.72
C ASP A 96 6.56 10.81 23.73
N VAL A 97 5.58 11.57 23.25
CA VAL A 97 4.61 11.11 22.24
C VAL A 97 5.26 11.01 20.87
N ARG A 98 6.06 12.01 20.48
CA ARG A 98 6.81 11.98 19.22
C ARG A 98 7.74 10.77 19.18
N GLU A 99 8.45 10.48 20.27
CA GLU A 99 9.36 9.34 20.37
C GLU A 99 8.58 8.02 20.21
N ALA A 100 7.45 7.87 20.91
CA ALA A 100 6.60 6.69 20.77
C ALA A 100 6.03 6.50 19.35
N VAL A 101 5.60 7.60 18.70
CA VAL A 101 5.14 7.56 17.31
C VAL A 101 6.29 7.20 16.37
N ALA A 102 7.46 7.81 16.54
CA ALA A 102 8.65 7.54 15.73
C ALA A 102 9.09 6.08 15.85
N ASP A 103 9.12 5.51 17.05
CA ASP A 103 9.46 4.10 17.28
C ASP A 103 8.53 3.17 16.51
N HIS A 104 7.22 3.46 16.51
CA HIS A 104 6.26 2.68 15.75
C HIS A 104 6.41 2.86 14.22
N LEU A 105 6.72 4.07 13.75
CA LEU A 105 6.98 4.31 12.33
C LEU A 105 8.25 3.57 11.85
N VAL A 106 9.31 3.55 12.66
CA VAL A 106 10.53 2.79 12.39
C VAL A 106 10.23 1.28 12.34
N GLN A 107 9.50 0.75 13.32
CA GLN A 107 9.09 -0.66 13.34
C GLN A 107 8.16 -1.03 12.17
N ALA A 108 7.39 -0.06 11.65
CA ALA A 108 6.57 -0.22 10.45
C ALA A 108 7.38 -0.11 9.14
N GLY A 109 8.64 0.34 9.20
CA GLY A 109 9.48 0.58 8.02
C GLY A 109 9.05 1.82 7.22
N LEU A 110 8.52 2.84 7.91
CA LEU A 110 7.97 4.08 7.33
C LEU A 110 8.77 5.35 7.68
N SER A 111 9.93 5.18 8.34
CA SER A 111 10.84 6.26 8.75
C SER A 111 12.20 6.15 8.07
#